data_AF-A0A4R4WBY3-F1
#
_entry.id   AF-A0A4R4WBY3-F1
#
_cell.length_a   1.000
_cell.length_b   1.000
_cell.length_c   1.000
_cell.angle_alpha   90.00
_cell.angle_beta   90.00
_cell.angle_gamma   90.00
#
_symmetry.space_group_name_H-M   'P 1'
#
loop_
_entity.id
_entity.type
_entity.pdbx_description
1 polymer ?
#
loop_
_entity_poly.entity_id
_entity_poly.type
_entity_poly.pdbx_seq_one_letter_code
_entity_poly.pdbx_strand_id
1 'polypeptide(L)'
;MRKLIVSLIVLIILLVAVDRVAVAGVQRDLANRIAAATDLSGTPTVTIEGIPFLTQALSGHYPEVRFDLGTLTYAGVPVRNLRGAAYDVTAPLADVLQNRADIRARRVTVSGTLTRATIDKFAPRGVKISGNGRRLVASGEVMVGVKKVTFEAEMTVEVADGGIRLQAEKIKDLPDQAARFISYTIPFQGKLPFDVKVTGVKNVADGLEFAAEASDVPLRG
;
A
#
# COMPACT_ATOMS: atom_id res chain seq x y z
N MET A 1 -39.07 -27.26 -27.99
CA MET A 1 -37.69 -26.78 -28.20
C MET A 1 -37.52 -25.27 -27.97
N ARG A 2 -38.16 -24.38 -28.75
CA ARG A 2 -37.99 -22.92 -28.62
C ARG A 2 -38.28 -22.35 -27.21
N LYS A 3 -39.38 -22.78 -26.57
CA LYS A 3 -39.76 -22.33 -25.21
C LYS A 3 -38.75 -22.76 -24.13
N LEU A 4 -38.16 -23.96 -24.26
CA LEU A 4 -37.14 -24.46 -23.34
C LEU A 4 -35.83 -23.68 -23.48
N ILE A 5 -35.42 -23.37 -24.71
CA ILE A 5 -34.23 -22.56 -24.98
C ILE A 5 -34.39 -21.15 -24.41
N VAL A 6 -35.55 -20.52 -24.62
CA VAL A 6 -35.84 -19.19 -24.05
C VAL A 6 -35.84 -19.23 -22.52
N SER A 7 -36.48 -20.23 -21.93
CA SER A 7 -36.48 -20.41 -20.46
C SER A 7 -35.06 -20.59 -19.91
N LEU A 8 -34.21 -21.35 -20.60
CA LEU A 8 -32.82 -21.57 -20.19
C LEU A 8 -32.01 -20.29 -20.29
N ILE A 9 -32.18 -19.51 -21.36
CA ILE A 9 -31.51 -18.21 -21.53
C ILE A 9 -31.93 -17.25 -20.41
N VAL A 10 -33.23 -17.15 -20.12
CA VAL A 10 -33.73 -16.30 -19.02
C VAL A 10 -33.15 -16.73 -17.68
N LEU A 11 -33.07 -18.04 -17.42
CA LEU A 11 -32.48 -18.56 -16.19
C LEU A 11 -30.99 -18.20 -16.07
N ILE A 12 -30.22 -18.33 -17.15
CA ILE A 12 -28.81 -17.93 -17.18
C ILE A 12 -28.66 -16.43 -16.90
N ILE A 13 -29.50 -15.59 -17.52
CA ILE A 13 -29.49 -14.14 -17.27
C ILE A 13 -29.79 -13.83 -15.81
N LEU A 14 -30.78 -14.49 -15.21
CA LEU A 14 -31.12 -14.31 -13.79
C LEU A 14 -29.96 -14.74 -12.87
N LEU A 15 -29.32 -15.87 -13.15
CA LEU A 15 -28.16 -16.32 -12.38
C LEU A 15 -27.00 -15.32 -12.44
N VAL A 16 -26.71 -14.77 -13.63
CA VAL A 16 -25.70 -13.72 -13.79
C VAL A 16 -26.08 -12.47 -13.01
N ALA A 17 -27.35 -12.06 -13.03
CA ALA A 17 -27.81 -10.89 -12.28
C ALA A 17 -27.63 -11.08 -10.75
N VAL A 18 -28.02 -12.24 -10.22
CA VAL A 18 -27.85 -12.57 -8.80
C VAL A 18 -26.37 -12.57 -8.40
N ASP A 19 -25.51 -13.17 -9.22
CA ASP A 19 -24.06 -13.21 -8.99
C ASP A 19 -23.46 -11.80 -8.86
N ARG A 20 -23.86 -10.87 -9.75
CA ARG A 20 -23.38 -9.48 -9.74
C ARG A 20 -23.90 -8.66 -8.57
N VAL A 21 -25.15 -8.87 -8.17
CA VAL A 21 -25.70 -8.20 -6.99
C VAL A 21 -25.02 -8.69 -5.71
N ALA A 22 -24.78 -10.00 -5.60
CA ALA A 22 -24.12 -10.60 -4.44
C ALA A 22 -22.69 -10.06 -4.25
N VAL A 23 -21.87 -10.05 -5.31
CA VAL A 23 -20.48 -9.56 -5.20
C VAL A 23 -20.43 -8.08 -4.84
N ALA A 24 -21.31 -7.25 -5.42
CA ALA A 24 -21.36 -5.82 -5.12
C ALA A 24 -21.76 -5.55 -3.66
N GLY A 25 -22.64 -6.38 -3.08
CA GLY A 25 -22.99 -6.31 -1.66
C GLY A 25 -21.80 -6.60 -0.76
N VAL A 26 -21.07 -7.68 -1.03
CA VAL A 26 -19.90 -8.09 -0.22
C VAL A 26 -18.74 -7.10 -0.34
N GLN A 27 -18.46 -6.60 -1.54
CA GLN A 27 -17.44 -5.56 -1.77
C GLN A 27 -17.71 -4.30 -0.94
N ARG A 28 -18.97 -3.86 -0.86
CA ARG A 28 -19.38 -2.72 -0.03
C ARG A 28 -19.27 -3.01 1.47
N ASP A 29 -19.68 -4.20 1.92
CA ASP A 29 -19.57 -4.59 3.32
C ASP A 29 -18.10 -4.60 3.78
N LEU A 30 -17.20 -5.19 2.99
CA LEU A 30 -15.76 -5.19 3.26
C LEU A 30 -15.18 -3.77 3.31
N ALA A 31 -15.54 -2.92 2.35
CA ALA A 31 -15.12 -1.52 2.37
C ALA A 31 -15.57 -0.80 3.65
N ASN A 32 -16.83 -0.98 4.06
CA ASN A 32 -17.37 -0.37 5.27
C ASN A 32 -16.68 -0.88 6.55
N ARG A 33 -16.39 -2.18 6.64
CA ARG A 33 -15.64 -2.76 7.77
C ARG A 33 -14.23 -2.20 7.86
N ILE A 34 -13.53 -2.08 6.73
CA ILE A 34 -12.20 -1.48 6.69
C ILE A 34 -12.27 -0.02 7.16
N ALA A 35 -13.23 0.75 6.66
CA ALA A 35 -13.45 2.14 7.07
C ALA A 35 -13.73 2.27 8.57
N ALA A 36 -14.43 1.31 9.17
CA ALA A 36 -14.73 1.31 10.60
C ALA A 36 -13.54 0.88 11.47
N ALA A 37 -12.67 0.01 10.95
CA ALA A 37 -11.52 -0.54 11.70
C ALA A 37 -10.26 0.33 11.61
N THR A 38 -10.20 1.29 10.68
CA THR A 38 -8.98 2.06 10.40
C THR A 38 -9.25 3.56 10.30
N ASP A 39 -8.30 4.37 10.75
CA ASP A 39 -8.35 5.83 10.64
C ASP A 39 -7.94 6.27 9.22
N LEU A 40 -8.89 6.17 8.29
CA LEU A 40 -8.69 6.49 6.88
C LEU A 40 -9.21 7.88 6.55
N SER A 41 -8.45 8.61 5.74
CA SER A 41 -8.93 9.80 5.04
C SER A 41 -9.38 9.40 3.64
N GLY A 42 -10.67 9.07 3.50
CA GLY A 42 -11.33 8.69 2.24
C GLY A 42 -12.26 7.48 2.38
N THR A 43 -13.01 7.18 1.31
CA THR A 43 -13.85 5.97 1.26
C THR A 43 -13.03 4.82 0.67
N PRO A 44 -12.73 3.76 1.44
CA PRO A 44 -12.04 2.61 0.88
C PRO A 44 -12.92 1.89 -0.15
N THR A 45 -12.27 1.22 -1.09
CA THR A 45 -12.94 0.35 -2.06
C THR A 45 -12.30 -1.02 -2.03
N VAL A 46 -13.14 -2.05 -2.23
CA VAL A 46 -12.70 -3.44 -2.32
C VAL A 46 -13.31 -4.03 -3.57
N THR A 47 -12.49 -4.71 -4.37
CA THR A 47 -12.91 -5.39 -5.60
C THR A 47 -12.48 -6.84 -5.53
N ILE A 48 -13.46 -7.72 -5.41
CA ILE A 48 -13.28 -9.16 -5.59
C ILE A 48 -13.28 -9.45 -7.10
N GLU A 49 -12.16 -9.95 -7.61
CA GLU A 49 -11.98 -10.33 -9.00
C GLU A 49 -12.41 -11.80 -9.23
N GLY A 50 -12.68 -12.16 -10.49
CA GLY A 50 -13.11 -13.51 -10.87
C GLY A 50 -14.62 -13.67 -11.05
N ILE A 51 -15.02 -14.58 -11.94
CA ILE A 51 -16.41 -14.81 -12.35
C ILE A 51 -16.64 -16.31 -12.54
N PRO A 52 -17.75 -16.90 -12.04
CA PRO A 52 -18.77 -16.29 -11.18
C PRO A 52 -18.28 -16.04 -9.75
N PHE A 53 -18.87 -15.07 -9.05
CA PHE A 53 -18.60 -14.84 -7.62
C PHE A 53 -19.17 -15.96 -6.74
N LEU A 54 -20.38 -16.43 -7.01
CA LEU A 54 -21.06 -17.43 -6.19
C LEU A 54 -20.30 -18.75 -6.13
N THR A 55 -19.64 -19.15 -7.22
CA THR A 55 -18.77 -20.34 -7.22
C THR A 55 -17.54 -20.17 -6.33
N GLN A 56 -16.97 -18.96 -6.27
CA GLN A 56 -15.86 -18.64 -5.39
C GLN A 56 -16.29 -18.58 -3.92
N ALA A 57 -17.47 -18.01 -3.66
CA ALA A 57 -18.05 -17.97 -2.31
C ALA A 57 -18.35 -19.38 -1.78
N LEU A 58 -18.83 -20.29 -2.64
CA LEU A 58 -19.05 -21.68 -2.28
C LEU A 58 -17.75 -22.47 -2.08
N SER A 59 -16.71 -22.21 -2.88
CA SER A 59 -15.41 -22.84 -2.69
C SER A 59 -14.64 -22.26 -1.50
N GLY A 60 -14.99 -21.05 -1.05
CA GLY A 60 -14.22 -20.29 -0.07
C GLY A 60 -12.87 -19.80 -0.60
N HIS A 61 -12.68 -19.82 -1.92
CA HIS A 61 -11.41 -19.46 -2.55
C HIS A 61 -11.59 -18.32 -3.55
N TYR A 62 -10.84 -17.24 -3.33
CA TYR A 62 -10.90 -16.01 -4.11
C TYR A 62 -9.53 -15.76 -4.75
N PRO A 63 -9.40 -15.84 -6.08
CA PRO A 63 -8.11 -15.73 -6.75
C PRO A 63 -7.41 -14.38 -6.52
N GLU A 64 -8.19 -13.29 -6.52
CA GLU A 64 -7.66 -11.94 -6.34
C GLU A 64 -8.71 -11.03 -5.68
N VAL A 65 -8.30 -10.33 -4.62
CA VAL A 65 -9.09 -9.30 -3.94
C VAL A 65 -8.26 -8.02 -3.89
N ARG A 66 -8.68 -7.02 -4.67
CA ARG A 66 -8.04 -5.70 -4.72
C ARG A 66 -8.66 -4.79 -3.68
N PHE A 67 -7.86 -3.87 -3.15
CA PHE A 67 -8.31 -2.84 -2.24
C PHE A 67 -7.62 -1.51 -2.54
N ASP A 68 -8.35 -0.43 -2.37
CA ASP A 68 -7.83 0.94 -2.35
C ASP A 68 -8.32 1.60 -1.07
N LEU A 69 -7.38 2.01 -0.22
CA LEU A 69 -7.65 2.58 1.10
C LEU A 69 -7.52 4.12 1.08
N GLY A 70 -7.13 4.73 -0.04
CA GLY A 70 -6.88 6.16 -0.10
C GLY A 70 -5.69 6.56 0.78
N THR A 71 -5.93 7.33 1.85
CA THR A 71 -4.87 7.81 2.74
C THR A 71 -4.99 7.17 4.12
N LEU A 72 -3.93 6.51 4.57
CA LEU A 72 -3.83 5.88 5.89
C LEU A 72 -2.65 6.47 6.66
N THR A 73 -2.82 6.72 7.96
CA THR A 73 -1.71 7.04 8.85
C THR A 73 -1.27 5.79 9.59
N TYR A 74 -0.10 5.25 9.25
CA TYR A 74 0.48 4.08 9.92
C TYR A 74 1.63 4.50 10.84
N ALA A 75 1.54 4.21 12.14
CA ALA A 75 2.56 4.55 13.14
C ALA A 75 3.03 6.02 13.08
N GLY A 76 2.11 6.96 12.81
CA GLY A 76 2.41 8.40 12.69
C GLY A 76 3.00 8.84 11.34
N VAL A 77 3.11 7.93 10.37
CA VAL A 77 3.54 8.17 9.00
C VAL A 77 2.32 8.16 8.07
N PRO A 78 1.89 9.31 7.53
CA PRO A 78 0.81 9.35 6.55
C PRO A 78 1.28 8.79 5.20
N VAL A 79 0.52 7.83 4.68
CA VAL A 79 0.72 7.18 3.38
C VAL A 79 -0.50 7.45 2.51
N ARG A 80 -0.30 8.10 1.36
CA ARG A 80 -1.36 8.36 0.37
C ARG A 80 -1.44 7.27 -0.68
N ASN A 81 -2.59 7.18 -1.34
CA ASN A 81 -2.84 6.24 -2.44
C ASN A 81 -2.48 4.80 -2.07
N LEU A 82 -2.79 4.40 -0.83
CA LEU A 82 -2.49 3.08 -0.32
C LEU A 82 -3.45 2.07 -0.94
N ARG A 83 -2.93 1.22 -1.82
CA ARG A 83 -3.71 0.24 -2.59
C ARG A 83 -2.94 -1.05 -2.74
N GLY A 84 -3.64 -2.15 -2.96
CA GLY A 84 -3.02 -3.45 -3.03
C GLY A 84 -3.94 -4.54 -3.54
N ALA A 85 -3.41 -5.76 -3.55
CA ALA A 85 -4.13 -6.95 -3.92
C ALA A 85 -3.71 -8.13 -3.03
N ALA A 86 -4.69 -8.87 -2.55
CA ALA A 86 -4.50 -10.17 -1.93
C ALA A 86 -4.79 -11.27 -2.95
N TYR A 87 -3.86 -12.21 -3.09
CA TYR A 87 -3.93 -13.30 -4.06
C TYR A 87 -4.15 -14.64 -3.35
N ASP A 88 -4.93 -15.50 -4.00
CA ASP A 88 -5.28 -16.83 -3.52
C ASP A 88 -5.83 -16.79 -2.08
N VAL A 89 -6.84 -15.97 -1.86
CA VAL A 89 -7.46 -15.79 -0.55
C VAL A 89 -8.34 -17.01 -0.24
N THR A 90 -8.12 -17.61 0.91
CA THR A 90 -8.95 -18.68 1.46
C THR A 90 -9.79 -18.07 2.59
N ALA A 91 -11.09 -18.00 2.37
CA ALA A 91 -12.08 -17.50 3.33
C ALA A 91 -13.34 -18.38 3.24
N PRO A 92 -13.37 -19.54 3.93
CA PRO A 92 -14.55 -20.40 3.95
C PRO A 92 -15.74 -19.66 4.53
N LEU A 93 -16.92 -19.79 3.92
CA LEU A 93 -18.13 -19.07 4.34
C LEU A 93 -18.48 -19.32 5.82
N ALA A 94 -18.26 -20.54 6.32
CA ALA A 94 -18.47 -20.87 7.72
C ALA A 94 -17.58 -20.06 8.67
N ASP A 95 -16.32 -19.84 8.29
CA ASP A 95 -15.37 -19.07 9.10
C ASP A 95 -15.65 -17.57 9.03
N VAL A 96 -16.09 -17.06 7.86
CA VAL A 96 -16.54 -15.67 7.72
C VAL A 96 -17.77 -15.40 8.60
N LEU A 97 -18.75 -16.30 8.60
CA LEU A 97 -19.99 -16.16 9.40
C LEU A 97 -19.74 -16.29 10.90
N GLN A 98 -18.78 -17.13 11.30
CA GLN A 98 -18.41 -17.35 12.70
C GLN A 98 -17.32 -16.37 13.18
N ASN A 99 -16.92 -15.42 12.34
CA ASN A 99 -15.83 -14.46 12.61
C ASN A 99 -14.53 -15.14 13.09
N ARG A 100 -14.13 -16.23 12.42
CA ARG A 100 -12.96 -17.03 12.79
C ARG A 100 -11.68 -16.50 12.15
N ALA A 101 -10.55 -16.81 12.78
CA ALA A 101 -9.24 -16.23 12.47
C ALA A 101 -8.49 -16.84 11.26
N ASP A 102 -9.06 -17.82 10.56
CA ASP A 102 -8.33 -18.60 9.54
C ASP A 102 -8.52 -18.08 8.10
N ILE A 103 -8.92 -16.82 7.95
CA ILE A 103 -8.88 -16.18 6.63
C ILE A 103 -7.42 -15.90 6.30
N ARG A 104 -6.94 -16.39 5.15
CA ARG A 104 -5.54 -16.25 4.75
C ARG A 104 -5.41 -15.88 3.28
N ALA A 105 -4.43 -15.05 2.96
CA ALA A 105 -3.98 -14.80 1.60
C ALA A 105 -2.60 -15.41 1.40
N ARG A 106 -2.39 -16.13 0.29
CA ARG A 106 -1.06 -16.68 -0.03
C ARG A 106 -0.04 -15.57 -0.25
N ARG A 107 -0.46 -14.48 -0.87
CA ARG A 107 0.40 -13.34 -1.21
C ARG A 107 -0.39 -12.05 -1.14
N VAL A 108 0.17 -11.01 -0.58
CA VAL A 108 -0.43 -9.67 -0.56
C VAL A 108 0.60 -8.69 -1.10
N THR A 109 0.20 -7.89 -2.09
CA THR A 109 0.99 -6.78 -2.59
C THR A 109 0.35 -5.46 -2.16
N VAL A 110 1.17 -4.49 -1.83
CA VAL A 110 0.74 -3.15 -1.42
C VAL A 110 1.63 -2.12 -2.09
N SER A 111 1.04 -1.01 -2.51
CA SER A 111 1.73 0.18 -2.96
C SER A 111 1.17 1.39 -2.25
N GLY A 112 2.02 2.36 -1.97
CA GLY A 112 1.64 3.60 -1.31
C GLY A 112 2.63 4.70 -1.60
N THR A 113 2.20 5.95 -1.39
CA THR A 113 3.01 7.14 -1.63
C THR A 113 3.29 7.86 -0.32
N LEU A 114 4.57 7.98 0.03
CA LEU A 114 5.04 8.93 1.03
C LEU A 114 5.14 10.30 0.36
N THR A 115 4.31 11.24 0.81
CA THR A 115 4.31 12.58 0.23
C THR A 115 5.59 13.34 0.56
N ARG A 116 5.89 14.37 -0.22
CA ARG A 116 6.98 15.31 0.06
C ARG A 116 6.92 15.82 1.51
N ALA A 117 5.75 16.26 1.95
CA ALA A 117 5.53 16.74 3.31
C ALA A 117 5.85 15.68 4.38
N THR A 118 5.56 14.41 4.09
CA THR A 118 5.92 13.30 4.98
C THR A 118 7.42 13.11 5.02
N ILE A 119 8.07 13.07 3.86
CA ILE A 119 9.52 12.89 3.73
C ILE A 119 10.27 14.02 4.44
N ASP A 120 9.81 15.27 4.27
CA ASP A 120 10.37 16.48 4.90
C ASP A 120 10.19 16.47 6.43
N LYS A 121 9.06 15.95 6.93
CA LYS A 121 8.80 15.84 8.38
C LYS A 121 9.85 14.98 9.10
N PHE A 122 10.42 13.99 8.41
CA PHE A 122 11.46 13.11 8.93
C PHE A 122 12.88 13.57 8.59
N ALA A 123 13.04 14.62 7.79
CA ALA A 123 14.36 15.13 7.43
C ALA A 123 15.06 15.77 8.64
N PRO A 124 16.40 15.71 8.73
CA PRO A 124 17.16 16.41 9.75
C PRO A 124 16.90 17.93 9.74
N ARG A 125 17.11 18.60 10.88
CA ARG A 125 16.92 20.05 10.96
C ARG A 125 17.78 20.79 9.95
N GLY A 126 17.16 21.72 9.20
CA GLY A 126 17.83 22.50 8.18
C GLY A 126 17.92 21.83 6.81
N VAL A 127 17.43 20.59 6.68
CA VAL A 127 17.35 19.86 5.41
C VAL A 127 15.93 19.95 4.85
N LYS A 128 15.81 20.29 3.57
CA LYS A 128 14.59 20.24 2.77
C LYS A 128 14.78 19.24 1.66
N ILE A 129 13.76 18.41 1.39
CA ILE A 129 13.80 17.50 0.26
C ILE A 129 13.01 18.12 -0.89
N SER A 130 13.58 18.07 -2.08
CA SER A 130 12.97 18.48 -3.32
C SER A 130 13.12 17.37 -4.37
N GLY A 131 12.48 17.50 -5.52
CA GLY A 131 12.64 16.53 -6.59
C GLY A 131 11.77 16.84 -7.79
N ASN A 132 12.25 16.44 -8.96
CA ASN A 132 11.57 16.65 -10.26
C ASN A 132 10.86 15.38 -10.76
N GLY A 133 10.55 14.44 -9.86
CA GLY A 133 9.96 13.13 -10.17
C GLY A 133 10.97 12.07 -10.63
N ARG A 134 12.20 12.43 -11.03
CA ARG A 134 13.27 11.45 -11.34
C ARG A 134 14.24 11.23 -10.18
N ARG A 135 14.62 12.30 -9.49
CA ARG A 135 15.57 12.25 -8.37
C ARG A 135 15.04 13.04 -7.18
N LEU A 136 15.42 12.59 -5.98
CA LEU A 136 15.31 13.38 -4.77
C LEU A 136 16.59 14.18 -4.59
N VAL A 137 16.44 15.45 -4.25
CA VAL A 137 17.55 16.35 -3.94
C VAL A 137 17.31 16.88 -2.54
N ALA A 138 18.23 16.60 -1.62
CA ALA A 138 18.26 17.24 -0.32
C ALA A 138 19.03 18.56 -0.43
N SER A 139 18.46 19.64 0.08
CA SER A 139 19.11 20.94 0.15
C SER A 139 18.99 21.54 1.54
N GLY A 140 19.95 22.38 1.90
CA GLY A 140 19.95 22.98 3.23
C GLY A 140 21.14 23.89 3.48
N GLU A 141 21.18 24.44 4.68
CA GLU A 141 22.32 25.22 5.17
C GLU A 141 22.98 24.47 6.32
N VAL A 142 24.30 24.26 6.23
CA VAL A 142 25.11 23.73 7.33
C VAL A 142 26.14 24.76 7.75
N MET A 143 26.41 24.83 9.05
CA MET A 143 27.47 25.65 9.61
C MET A 143 28.78 24.88 9.53
N VAL A 144 29.75 25.38 8.75
CA VAL A 144 31.11 24.86 8.71
C VAL A 144 32.01 25.89 9.38
N GLY A 145 32.28 25.68 10.68
CA GLY A 145 32.90 26.69 11.52
C GLY A 145 31.97 27.89 11.73
N VAL A 146 32.39 29.08 11.25
CA VAL A 146 31.62 30.33 11.34
C VAL A 146 30.90 30.71 10.04
N LYS A 147 31.06 29.92 8.97
CA LYS A 147 30.44 30.20 7.67
C LYS A 147 29.24 29.30 7.44
N LYS A 148 28.15 29.89 6.93
CA LYS A 148 27.02 29.15 6.38
C LYS A 148 27.35 28.67 4.98
N VAL A 149 27.24 27.37 4.75
CA VAL A 149 27.42 26.74 3.44
C VAL A 149 26.09 26.12 3.05
N THR A 150 25.57 26.54 1.89
CA THR A 150 24.41 25.88 1.28
C THR A 150 24.89 24.60 0.60
N PHE A 151 24.14 23.53 0.75
CA PHE A 151 24.43 22.27 0.08
C PHE A 151 23.25 21.82 -0.78
N GLU A 152 23.58 21.08 -1.83
CA GLU A 152 22.65 20.26 -2.59
C GLU A 152 23.23 18.86 -2.72
N ALA A 153 22.41 17.87 -2.42
CA ALA A 153 22.78 16.47 -2.40
C ALA A 153 21.77 15.62 -3.16
N GLU A 154 22.22 14.83 -4.12
CA GLU A 154 21.37 13.78 -4.70
C GLU A 154 21.17 12.66 -3.68
N MET A 155 19.91 12.27 -3.48
CA MET A 155 19.54 11.20 -2.57
C MET A 155 19.20 9.91 -3.34
N THR A 156 19.77 8.80 -2.90
CA THR A 156 19.33 7.45 -3.25
C THR A 156 18.44 6.87 -2.17
N VAL A 157 17.56 5.97 -2.58
CA VAL A 157 16.49 5.46 -1.74
C VAL A 157 16.64 3.96 -1.68
N GLU A 158 16.82 3.45 -0.47
CA GLU A 158 17.03 2.05 -0.19
C GLU A 158 16.01 1.54 0.81
N VAL A 159 15.69 0.26 0.69
CA VAL A 159 14.92 -0.45 1.71
C VAL A 159 15.86 -0.83 2.84
N ALA A 160 15.49 -0.50 4.06
CA ALA A 160 16.19 -0.92 5.27
C ALA A 160 15.27 -1.80 6.12
N ASP A 161 15.85 -2.66 6.97
CA ASP A 161 15.08 -3.42 7.96
C ASP A 161 14.28 -2.44 8.84
N GLY A 162 12.95 -2.43 8.67
CA GLY A 162 12.05 -1.55 9.42
C GLY A 162 11.86 -0.13 8.86
N GLY A 163 12.22 0.16 7.61
CA GLY A 163 11.96 1.49 7.04
C GLY A 163 12.48 1.74 5.63
N ILE A 164 12.34 2.99 5.18
CA ILE A 164 12.93 3.48 3.93
C ILE A 164 14.11 4.38 4.29
N ARG A 165 15.31 4.02 3.83
CA ARG A 165 16.54 4.77 4.04
C ARG A 165 16.78 5.69 2.84
N LEU A 166 16.94 6.98 3.11
CA LEU A 166 17.39 7.95 2.12
C LEU A 166 18.87 8.22 2.38
N GLN A 167 19.73 7.86 1.42
CA GLN A 167 21.17 8.07 1.48
C GLN A 167 21.60 9.21 0.57
N ALA A 168 22.45 10.12 1.04
CA ALA A 168 23.07 11.13 0.19
C ALA A 168 24.31 10.52 -0.50
N GLU A 169 24.40 10.60 -1.83
CA GLU A 169 25.55 10.03 -2.58
C GLU A 169 26.48 11.10 -3.15
N LYS A 170 25.94 12.24 -3.57
CA LYS A 170 26.72 13.29 -4.24
C LYS A 170 26.40 14.64 -3.65
N ILE A 171 27.31 15.16 -2.84
CA ILE A 171 27.19 16.49 -2.27
C ILE A 171 28.23 17.36 -2.94
N LYS A 172 27.76 18.36 -3.69
CA LYS A 172 28.67 19.33 -4.29
C LYS A 172 29.26 20.19 -3.17
N ASP A 173 30.57 20.45 -3.23
CA ASP A 173 31.27 21.39 -2.34
C ASP A 173 31.34 20.97 -0.84
N LEU A 174 31.05 19.71 -0.49
CA LEU A 174 31.24 19.16 0.86
C LEU A 174 32.00 17.82 0.88
N PRO A 175 32.69 17.50 1.99
CA PRO A 175 33.32 16.18 2.17
C PRO A 175 32.28 15.05 2.23
N ASP A 176 32.64 13.85 1.77
CA ASP A 176 31.76 12.66 1.78
C ASP A 176 31.22 12.31 3.18
N GLN A 177 31.95 12.69 4.22
CA GLN A 177 31.55 12.49 5.62
C GLN A 177 30.26 13.28 5.96
N ALA A 178 30.00 14.40 5.27
CA ALA A 178 28.78 15.18 5.42
C ALA A 178 27.52 14.39 5.01
N ALA A 179 27.66 13.42 4.11
CA ALA A 179 26.55 12.60 3.61
C ALA A 179 25.88 11.79 4.71
N ARG A 180 26.62 11.39 5.74
CA ARG A 180 26.08 10.66 6.91
C ARG A 180 25.13 11.49 7.75
N PHE A 181 25.27 12.82 7.76
CA PHE A 181 24.43 13.73 8.54
C PHE A 181 23.14 14.12 7.80
N ILE A 182 23.15 13.98 6.47
CA ILE A 182 21.99 14.26 5.61
C ILE A 182 21.18 12.99 5.37
N SER A 183 21.82 11.82 5.42
CA SER A 183 21.15 10.53 5.29
C SER A 183 20.29 10.22 6.51
N TYR A 184 19.06 9.73 6.28
CA TYR A 184 18.12 9.40 7.35
C TYR A 184 17.22 8.24 6.95
N THR A 185 16.57 7.64 7.95
CA THR A 185 15.61 6.56 7.74
C THR A 185 14.24 7.04 8.17
N ILE A 186 13.24 6.84 7.32
CA ILE A 186 11.82 6.98 7.67
C ILE A 186 11.42 5.65 8.32
N PRO A 187 11.27 5.60 9.66
CA PRO A 187 10.97 4.35 10.33
C PRO A 187 9.51 3.97 10.07
N PHE A 188 9.27 2.72 9.68
CA PHE A 188 7.99 2.08 9.91
C PHE A 188 8.10 1.40 11.27
N GLN A 189 7.63 2.05 12.33
CA GLN A 189 7.81 1.51 13.69
C GLN A 189 7.12 0.14 13.82
N GLY A 190 7.84 -0.81 14.43
CA GLY A 190 7.41 -2.20 14.64
C GLY A 190 8.02 -3.17 13.62
N LYS A 191 8.14 -4.45 13.98
CA LYS A 191 8.32 -5.50 12.95
C LYS A 191 7.09 -5.40 12.06
N LEU A 192 7.27 -5.11 10.77
CA LEU A 192 6.17 -5.13 9.83
C LEU A 192 5.49 -6.51 9.96
N PRO A 193 4.18 -6.55 10.25
CA PRO A 193 3.51 -7.83 10.47
C PRO A 193 3.56 -8.64 9.16
N PHE A 194 3.58 -9.97 9.26
CA PHE A 194 3.45 -10.90 8.13
C PHE A 194 4.63 -10.91 7.15
N ASP A 195 5.86 -10.70 7.63
CA ASP A 195 7.09 -10.78 6.84
C ASP A 195 7.07 -9.92 5.55
N VAL A 196 6.45 -8.74 5.65
CA VAL A 196 6.36 -7.78 4.55
C VAL A 196 7.77 -7.35 4.12
N LYS A 197 8.03 -7.47 2.82
CA LYS A 197 9.27 -7.04 2.16
C LYS A 197 8.95 -5.91 1.20
N VAL A 198 9.62 -4.77 1.34
CA VAL A 198 9.55 -3.71 0.33
C VAL A 198 10.31 -4.19 -0.90
N THR A 199 9.63 -4.32 -2.02
CA THR A 199 10.16 -4.87 -3.28
C THR A 199 10.65 -3.78 -4.22
N GLY A 200 10.24 -2.53 -4.00
CA GLY A 200 10.72 -1.40 -4.79
C GLY A 200 10.33 -0.07 -4.20
N VAL A 201 11.12 0.95 -4.52
CA VAL A 201 10.81 2.35 -4.24
C VAL A 201 11.16 3.17 -5.48
N LYS A 202 10.28 4.09 -5.87
CA LYS A 202 10.47 4.96 -7.03
C LYS A 202 10.07 6.40 -6.71
N ASN A 203 10.77 7.32 -7.35
CA ASN A 203 10.43 8.73 -7.29
C ASN A 203 9.17 9.00 -8.11
N VAL A 204 8.26 9.79 -7.55
CA VAL A 204 7.08 10.31 -8.24
C VAL A 204 7.00 11.82 -8.00
N ALA A 205 6.16 12.53 -8.74
CA ALA A 205 6.02 13.98 -8.59
C ALA A 205 5.70 14.38 -7.13
N ASP A 206 4.77 13.64 -6.51
CA ASP A 206 4.25 13.94 -5.18
C ASP A 206 5.14 13.45 -4.02
N GLY A 207 6.21 12.69 -4.29
CA GLY A 207 7.10 12.12 -3.27
C GLY A 207 7.71 10.77 -3.66
N LEU A 208 7.58 9.77 -2.80
CA LEU A 208 8.12 8.42 -2.99
C LEU A 208 7.00 7.39 -3.03
N GLU A 209 6.87 6.66 -4.13
CA GLU A 209 6.00 5.50 -4.21
C GLU A 209 6.80 4.25 -3.85
N PHE A 210 6.35 3.50 -2.87
CA PHE A 210 6.91 2.21 -2.50
C PHE A 210 5.97 1.08 -2.92
N ALA A 211 6.55 -0.09 -3.17
CA ALA A 211 5.86 -1.35 -3.37
C ALA A 211 6.38 -2.36 -2.36
N ALA A 212 5.48 -3.11 -1.75
CA ALA A 212 5.81 -4.14 -0.79
C ALA A 212 4.98 -5.40 -1.04
N GLU A 213 5.52 -6.54 -0.62
CA GLU A 213 4.89 -7.85 -0.74
C GLU A 213 5.04 -8.63 0.56
N ALA A 214 3.99 -9.34 0.95
CA ALA A 214 3.98 -10.28 2.06
C ALA A 214 3.47 -11.64 1.57
N SER A 215 3.93 -12.71 2.21
CA SER A 215 3.50 -14.08 1.93
C SER A 215 2.76 -14.65 3.14
N ASP A 216 1.79 -15.52 2.88
CA ASP A 216 1.04 -16.26 3.88
C ASP A 216 0.43 -15.37 5.00
N VAL A 217 -0.34 -14.38 4.55
CA VAL A 217 -0.86 -13.29 5.38
C VAL A 217 -2.22 -13.70 5.97
N PRO A 218 -2.36 -13.83 7.30
CA PRO A 218 -3.67 -13.94 7.94
C PRO A 218 -4.42 -12.61 7.82
N LEU A 219 -5.60 -12.65 7.21
CA LEU A 219 -6.50 -11.50 7.11
C LEU A 219 -7.46 -11.57 8.29
N ARG A 220 -7.18 -10.86 9.38
CA ARG A 220 -8.11 -10.81 10.51
C ARG A 220 -9.29 -9.91 10.15
N GLY A 221 -10.51 -10.41 10.36
CA GLY A 221 -11.75 -9.65 10.31
C GLY A 221 -12.02 -8.85 11.57
#